data_AF-A0A0N0UYJ4-F1
#
_entry.id   AF-A0A0N0UYJ4-F1
#
_cell.length_a   1.000
_cell.length_b   1.000
_cell.length_c   1.000
_cell.angle_alpha   90.00
_cell.angle_beta   90.00
_cell.angle_gamma   90.00
#
_symmetry.space_group_name_H-M   'P 1'
#
loop_
_entity.id
_entity.type
_entity.pdbx_description
1 polymer ?
#
loop_
_entity_poly.entity_id
_entity_poly.type
_entity_poly.pdbx_seq_one_letter_code
_entity_poly.pdbx_strand_id
1 'polypeptide(L)'
;MKTLTCTLSFFLLIAQFSAFGQNIDKVKGILANKSFTKLDTYLINFCAKNPNAQYSQEINRQIISSYYEIIVFFKESVPTEIERISKVYPYKIYMLVKDDKIIYFKIENHQKPKNIKIEEIFSNKATIQTFEKAYLLTYNRKVTINDFFKTNIVYGYSCGYAGTKTEYGIKQSKLIELKNTEELEQWLASPIPEIQVYAVAGFYKLKQQGYQPTPKQLSLIKLIKSKKGTINTCHGCIYMREEIQFATQDFEF
;
A
#
# COMPACT_ATOMS: atom_id res chain seq x y z
N MET A 1 -45.81 57.63 -20.99
CA MET A 1 -44.58 57.35 -20.24
C MET A 1 -44.93 56.48 -19.04
N LYS A 2 -44.67 55.18 -19.10
CA LYS A 2 -44.84 54.25 -17.96
C LYS A 2 -43.45 53.80 -17.54
N THR A 3 -43.14 54.05 -16.27
CA THR A 3 -41.86 53.78 -15.61
C THR A 3 -41.67 52.29 -15.38
N LEU A 4 -40.41 51.90 -15.59
CA LEU A 4 -39.82 50.58 -15.48
C LEU A 4 -39.57 50.24 -14.00
N THR A 5 -40.04 49.10 -13.51
CA THR A 5 -39.57 48.51 -12.24
C THR A 5 -39.08 47.09 -12.51
N CYS A 6 -37.78 46.98 -12.76
CA CYS A 6 -37.07 45.72 -12.90
C CYS A 6 -36.63 45.27 -11.50
N THR A 7 -37.45 44.47 -10.82
CA THR A 7 -37.04 43.78 -9.59
C THR A 7 -36.13 42.61 -9.95
N LEU A 8 -34.84 42.88 -10.03
CA LEU A 8 -33.78 41.89 -10.15
C LEU A 8 -33.63 41.19 -8.79
N SER A 9 -34.31 40.06 -8.60
CA SER A 9 -34.16 39.20 -7.42
C SER A 9 -32.79 38.50 -7.45
N PHE A 10 -31.76 39.19 -6.96
CA PHE A 10 -30.42 38.68 -6.76
C PHE A 10 -30.31 38.05 -5.35
N PHE A 11 -30.94 36.89 -5.14
CA PHE A 11 -30.80 36.14 -3.88
C PHE A 11 -30.92 34.64 -4.14
N LEU A 12 -29.86 34.02 -4.67
CA LEU A 12 -29.68 32.57 -4.64
C LEU A 12 -28.22 32.19 -4.89
N LEU A 13 -27.34 32.57 -3.97
CA LEU A 13 -25.94 32.13 -3.99
C LEU A 13 -25.38 31.99 -2.57
N ILE A 14 -26.17 31.42 -1.66
CA ILE A 14 -25.72 31.11 -0.30
C ILE A 14 -26.25 29.72 0.09
N ALA A 15 -25.72 28.65 -0.52
CA ALA A 15 -25.94 27.28 -0.04
C ALA A 15 -24.96 26.21 -0.60
N GLN A 16 -23.77 26.57 -1.13
CA GLN A 16 -22.80 25.55 -1.58
C GLN A 16 -21.66 25.28 -0.57
N PHE A 17 -21.64 25.96 0.57
CA PHE A 17 -20.54 25.84 1.55
C PHE A 17 -20.60 24.63 2.49
N SER A 18 -21.55 23.70 2.32
CA SER A 18 -21.66 22.49 3.15
C SER A 18 -21.47 21.17 2.40
N ALA A 19 -20.85 21.18 1.20
CA ALA A 19 -20.46 19.95 0.52
C ALA A 19 -19.21 19.26 1.12
N PHE A 20 -18.79 19.70 2.31
CA PHE A 20 -17.64 19.18 3.01
C PHE A 20 -17.98 17.81 3.67
N GLY A 21 -17.41 16.73 3.14
CA GLY A 21 -17.73 15.34 3.49
C GLY A 21 -18.35 14.52 2.34
N GLN A 22 -18.92 15.18 1.33
CA GLN A 22 -19.63 14.48 0.25
C GLN A 22 -18.71 13.57 -0.58
N ASN A 23 -17.45 13.94 -0.77
CA ASN A 23 -16.55 13.16 -1.62
C ASN A 23 -16.06 11.89 -0.93
N ILE A 24 -15.81 11.91 0.39
CA ILE A 24 -15.52 10.67 1.10
C ILE A 24 -16.76 9.77 1.16
N ASP A 25 -17.96 10.33 1.30
CA ASP A 25 -19.20 9.53 1.26
C ASP A 25 -19.43 8.90 -0.11
N LYS A 26 -19.08 9.58 -1.21
CA LYS A 26 -19.04 8.98 -2.56
C LYS A 26 -18.02 7.85 -2.64
N VAL A 27 -16.81 8.03 -2.12
CA VAL A 27 -15.79 6.97 -2.06
C VAL A 27 -16.31 5.75 -1.30
N LYS A 28 -16.95 5.96 -0.14
CA LYS A 28 -17.62 4.89 0.64
C LYS A 28 -18.73 4.20 -0.16
N GLY A 29 -19.54 4.97 -0.87
CA GLY A 29 -20.57 4.44 -1.78
C GLY A 29 -19.99 3.57 -2.91
N ILE A 30 -18.87 3.97 -3.51
CA ILE A 30 -18.17 3.15 -4.50
C ILE A 30 -17.59 1.89 -3.84
N LEU A 31 -16.94 2.02 -2.68
CA LEU A 31 -16.42 0.90 -1.89
C LEU A 31 -17.49 -0.10 -1.46
N ALA A 32 -18.76 0.30 -1.37
CA ALA A 32 -19.87 -0.62 -1.12
C ALA A 32 -20.02 -1.69 -2.23
N ASN A 33 -19.56 -1.40 -3.46
CA ASN A 33 -19.54 -2.35 -4.58
C ASN A 33 -18.47 -3.44 -4.43
N LYS A 34 -17.52 -3.28 -3.48
CA LYS A 34 -16.42 -4.22 -3.22
C LYS A 34 -15.59 -4.55 -4.46
N SER A 35 -15.42 -3.59 -5.38
CA SER A 35 -14.60 -3.72 -6.60
C SER A 35 -13.49 -2.67 -6.56
N PHE A 36 -12.25 -3.12 -6.71
CA PHE A 36 -11.09 -2.25 -6.72
C PHE A 36 -11.01 -1.42 -8.00
N THR A 37 -11.22 -2.02 -9.17
CA THR A 37 -11.23 -1.33 -10.46
C THR A 37 -12.27 -0.22 -10.50
N LYS A 38 -13.46 -0.42 -9.91
CA LYS A 38 -14.47 0.65 -9.80
C LYS A 38 -13.98 1.82 -8.95
N LEU A 39 -13.32 1.54 -7.81
CA LEU A 39 -12.74 2.57 -6.95
C LEU A 39 -11.61 3.33 -7.67
N ASP A 40 -10.66 2.59 -8.26
CA ASP A 40 -9.50 3.14 -8.96
C ASP A 40 -9.94 4.04 -10.13
N THR A 41 -10.85 3.55 -10.97
CA THR A 41 -11.44 4.31 -12.08
C THR A 41 -12.14 5.57 -11.58
N TYR A 42 -12.90 5.47 -10.47
CA TYR A 42 -13.56 6.64 -9.88
C TYR A 42 -12.54 7.68 -9.41
N LEU A 43 -11.51 7.28 -8.65
CA LEU A 43 -10.52 8.20 -8.10
C LEU A 43 -9.68 8.88 -9.20
N ILE A 44 -9.27 8.12 -10.23
CA ILE A 44 -8.57 8.66 -11.40
C ILE A 44 -9.43 9.74 -12.08
N ASN A 45 -10.69 9.41 -12.40
CA ASN A 45 -11.60 10.34 -13.07
C ASN A 45 -11.95 11.54 -12.20
N PHE A 46 -12.06 11.35 -10.88
CA PHE A 46 -12.29 12.42 -9.92
C PHE A 46 -11.12 13.39 -9.89
N CYS A 47 -9.88 12.90 -9.76
CA CYS A 47 -8.69 13.76 -9.75
C CYS A 47 -8.47 14.47 -11.08
N ALA A 48 -8.79 13.84 -12.21
CA ALA A 48 -8.72 14.48 -13.53
C ALA A 48 -9.68 15.70 -13.66
N LYS A 49 -10.81 15.67 -12.95
CA LYS A 49 -11.82 16.75 -12.97
C LYS A 49 -11.67 17.77 -11.84
N ASN A 50 -10.85 17.46 -10.84
CA ASN A 50 -10.71 18.27 -9.63
C ASN A 50 -9.22 18.57 -9.38
N PRO A 51 -8.71 19.73 -9.83
CA PRO A 51 -7.28 20.05 -9.76
C PRO A 51 -6.73 20.13 -8.33
N ASN A 52 -7.61 20.31 -7.34
CA ASN A 52 -7.24 20.33 -5.93
C ASN A 52 -7.21 18.93 -5.28
N ALA A 53 -7.56 17.89 -6.04
CA ALA A 53 -7.53 16.51 -5.58
C ALA A 53 -6.29 15.78 -6.09
N GLN A 54 -5.76 14.89 -5.27
CA GLN A 54 -4.64 14.02 -5.63
C GLN A 54 -4.94 12.58 -5.23
N TYR A 55 -4.49 11.66 -6.08
CA TYR A 55 -4.64 10.23 -5.92
C TYR A 55 -3.30 9.57 -6.23
N SER A 56 -2.91 8.60 -5.42
CA SER A 56 -1.78 7.72 -5.72
C SER A 56 -1.97 6.35 -5.07
N GLN A 57 -1.45 5.32 -5.74
CA GLN A 57 -1.29 3.99 -5.14
C GLN A 57 0.07 3.95 -4.44
N GLU A 58 0.07 3.96 -3.11
CA GLU A 58 1.30 3.90 -2.32
C GLU A 58 1.87 2.48 -2.25
N ILE A 59 0.98 1.48 -2.24
CA ILE A 59 1.30 0.07 -2.34
C ILE A 59 0.31 -0.55 -3.31
N ASN A 60 0.82 -1.36 -4.24
CA ASN A 60 0.04 -2.30 -5.03
C ASN A 60 0.94 -3.50 -5.33
N ARG A 61 0.74 -4.59 -4.60
CA ARG A 61 1.63 -5.75 -4.69
C ARG A 61 0.93 -7.06 -4.39
N GLN A 62 1.36 -8.09 -5.09
CA GLN A 62 0.86 -9.44 -4.95
C GLN A 62 1.36 -10.07 -3.65
N ILE A 63 0.45 -10.66 -2.88
CA ILE A 63 0.79 -11.43 -1.68
C ILE A 63 0.99 -12.90 -2.05
N ILE A 64 -0.05 -13.54 -2.59
CA ILE A 64 -0.09 -14.93 -3.06
C ILE A 64 -1.15 -15.06 -4.14
N SER A 65 -0.89 -15.82 -5.22
CA SER A 65 -1.89 -16.09 -6.25
C SER A 65 -2.61 -14.80 -6.70
N SER A 66 -3.95 -14.74 -6.73
CA SER A 66 -4.69 -13.52 -7.08
C SER A 66 -4.93 -12.54 -5.93
N TYR A 67 -4.29 -12.72 -4.77
CA TYR A 67 -4.42 -11.80 -3.64
C TYR A 67 -3.40 -10.66 -3.70
N TYR A 68 -3.90 -9.44 -3.57
CA TYR A 68 -3.13 -8.20 -3.58
C TYR A 68 -3.35 -7.39 -2.31
N GLU A 69 -2.27 -6.81 -1.83
CA GLU A 69 -2.27 -5.75 -0.86
C GLU A 69 -2.22 -4.41 -1.59
N ILE A 70 -3.15 -3.50 -1.28
CA ILE A 70 -3.21 -2.19 -1.90
C ILE A 70 -3.37 -1.12 -0.83
N ILE A 71 -2.58 -0.05 -0.92
CA ILE A 71 -2.76 1.18 -0.15
C ILE A 71 -2.95 2.32 -1.14
N VAL A 72 -4.12 2.94 -1.06
CA VAL A 72 -4.45 4.14 -1.82
C VAL A 72 -4.30 5.35 -0.89
N PHE A 73 -3.60 6.38 -1.38
CA PHE A 73 -3.65 7.72 -0.80
C PHE A 73 -4.52 8.61 -1.67
N PHE A 74 -5.47 9.28 -1.03
CA PHE A 74 -6.37 10.23 -1.66
C PHE A 74 -6.42 11.49 -0.81
N LYS A 75 -6.24 12.66 -1.40
CA LYS A 75 -6.44 13.93 -0.70
C LYS A 75 -7.18 14.94 -1.55
N GLU A 76 -7.90 15.83 -0.90
CA GLU A 76 -8.56 16.98 -1.51
C GLU A 76 -8.20 18.24 -0.73
N SER A 77 -7.90 19.32 -1.45
CA SER A 77 -7.65 20.65 -0.87
C SER A 77 -8.84 21.56 -1.13
N VAL A 78 -9.40 22.14 -0.08
CA VAL A 78 -10.56 23.03 -0.18
C VAL A 78 -10.15 24.42 0.28
N PRO A 79 -10.29 25.46 -0.57
CA PRO A 79 -10.06 26.84 -0.17
C PRO A 79 -10.95 27.21 1.02
N THR A 80 -10.40 27.93 2.00
CA THR A 80 -11.20 28.52 3.08
C THR A 80 -11.59 29.96 2.73
N GLU A 81 -12.48 30.56 3.52
CA GLU A 81 -12.88 31.98 3.38
C GLU A 81 -11.68 32.94 3.55
N ILE A 82 -10.60 32.46 4.18
CA ILE A 82 -9.35 33.20 4.30
C ILE A 82 -8.53 32.91 3.04
N GLU A 83 -8.43 33.90 2.17
CA GLU A 83 -7.62 33.83 0.95
C GLU A 83 -6.22 33.28 1.27
N ARG A 84 -5.78 32.28 0.49
CA ARG A 84 -4.48 31.57 0.57
C ARG A 84 -4.37 30.45 1.61
N ILE A 85 -5.40 30.16 2.41
CA ILE A 85 -5.42 28.96 3.26
C ILE A 85 -6.34 27.91 2.64
N SER A 86 -5.81 26.70 2.42
CA SER A 86 -6.62 25.56 2.01
C SER A 86 -6.62 24.52 3.11
N LYS A 87 -7.78 23.94 3.42
CA LYS A 87 -7.88 22.80 4.30
C LYS A 87 -7.70 21.52 3.49
N VAL A 88 -6.75 20.68 3.91
CA VAL A 88 -6.41 19.43 3.22
C VAL A 88 -7.05 18.25 3.94
N TYR A 89 -7.61 17.34 3.16
CA TYR A 89 -8.32 16.16 3.63
C TYR A 89 -7.65 14.88 3.15
N PRO A 90 -6.55 14.45 3.82
CA PRO A 90 -5.82 13.26 3.41
C PRO A 90 -6.47 11.99 3.99
N TYR A 91 -6.72 11.03 3.11
CA TYR A 91 -7.25 9.72 3.42
C TYR A 91 -6.30 8.63 2.92
N LYS A 92 -6.18 7.56 3.71
CA LYS A 92 -5.56 6.31 3.28
C LYS A 92 -6.60 5.19 3.29
N ILE A 93 -6.63 4.42 2.21
CA ILE A 93 -7.52 3.26 2.07
C ILE A 93 -6.63 2.02 1.95
N TYR A 94 -6.64 1.20 2.98
CA TYR A 94 -5.93 -0.07 3.04
C TYR A 94 -6.86 -1.16 2.56
N MET A 95 -6.44 -1.98 1.60
CA MET A 95 -7.28 -2.98 0.97
C MET A 95 -6.57 -4.32 0.80
N LEU A 96 -7.29 -5.39 1.10
CA LEU A 96 -6.95 -6.73 0.64
C LEU A 96 -7.92 -7.08 -0.48
N VAL A 97 -7.37 -7.35 -1.66
CA VAL A 97 -8.13 -7.59 -2.90
C VAL A 97 -7.84 -9.00 -3.39
N LYS A 98 -8.86 -9.70 -3.87
CA LYS A 98 -8.71 -10.96 -4.59
C LYS A 98 -9.28 -10.78 -5.99
N ASP A 99 -8.43 -10.90 -7.00
CA ASP A 99 -8.75 -10.55 -8.39
C ASP A 99 -9.14 -9.04 -8.45
N ASP A 100 -10.43 -8.72 -8.55
CA ASP A 100 -10.96 -7.36 -8.42
C ASP A 100 -11.75 -7.13 -7.11
N LYS A 101 -12.07 -8.21 -6.39
CA LYS A 101 -12.98 -8.15 -5.25
C LYS A 101 -12.26 -7.70 -3.99
N ILE A 102 -12.71 -6.60 -3.40
CA ILE A 102 -12.23 -6.13 -2.10
C ILE A 102 -12.83 -7.01 -1.00
N ILE A 103 -11.96 -7.71 -0.26
CA ILE A 103 -12.36 -8.62 0.83
C ILE A 103 -12.14 -8.01 2.22
N TYR A 104 -11.31 -6.99 2.29
CA TYR A 104 -11.12 -6.15 3.47
C TYR A 104 -10.80 -4.73 3.01
N PHE A 105 -11.33 -3.73 3.72
CA PHE A 105 -10.77 -2.39 3.67
C PHE A 105 -10.85 -1.67 5.01
N LYS A 106 -9.95 -0.68 5.17
CA LYS A 106 -9.98 0.31 6.25
C LYS A 106 -9.70 1.68 5.67
N ILE A 107 -10.52 2.66 6.03
CA ILE A 107 -10.32 4.06 5.65
C ILE A 107 -9.80 4.83 6.88
N GLU A 108 -8.64 5.45 6.74
CA GLU A 108 -8.03 6.32 7.73
C GLU A 108 -8.02 7.77 7.26
N ASN A 109 -8.41 8.68 8.13
CA ASN A 109 -8.34 10.11 7.93
C ASN A 109 -7.11 10.66 8.67
N HIS A 110 -6.16 11.20 7.89
CA HIS A 110 -4.87 11.68 8.36
C HIS A 110 -4.81 13.20 8.55
N GLN A 111 -5.96 13.90 8.63
CA GLN A 111 -6.00 15.35 8.89
C GLN A 111 -5.18 15.75 10.13
N LYS A 112 -5.14 14.88 11.16
CA LYS A 112 -4.34 15.07 12.37
C LYS A 112 -3.34 13.91 12.46
N PRO A 113 -2.04 14.12 12.17
CA PRO A 113 -1.04 13.04 12.13
C PRO A 113 -0.94 12.23 13.43
N LYS A 114 -1.15 12.88 14.58
CA LYS A 114 -1.11 12.24 15.90
C LYS A 114 -2.45 11.61 16.32
N ASN A 115 -3.53 11.82 15.57
CA ASN A 115 -4.86 11.33 15.89
C ASN A 115 -5.59 10.90 14.61
N ILE A 116 -5.13 9.77 14.07
CA ILE A 116 -5.70 9.15 12.87
C ILE A 116 -7.11 8.67 13.22
N LYS A 117 -8.12 9.21 12.53
CA LYS A 117 -9.51 8.79 12.71
C LYS A 117 -9.83 7.68 11.71
N ILE A 118 -10.36 6.56 12.21
CA ILE A 118 -10.90 5.50 11.37
C ILE A 118 -12.31 5.92 10.92
N GLU A 119 -12.51 6.02 9.61
CA GLU A 119 -13.80 6.42 9.04
C GLU A 119 -14.72 5.23 8.73
N GLU A 120 -14.13 4.10 8.33
CA GLU A 120 -14.89 2.87 8.02
C GLU A 120 -13.96 1.65 8.01
N ILE A 121 -14.51 0.50 8.39
CA ILE A 121 -13.88 -0.82 8.24
C ILE A 121 -14.89 -1.78 7.62
N PHE A 122 -14.43 -2.55 6.64
CA PHE A 122 -15.16 -3.67 6.07
C PHE A 122 -14.31 -4.93 6.11
N SER A 123 -14.94 -6.07 6.38
CA SER A 123 -14.27 -7.37 6.43
C SER A 123 -15.22 -8.49 6.00
N ASN A 124 -14.86 -9.21 4.94
CA ASN A 124 -15.51 -10.46 4.56
C ASN A 124 -14.81 -11.62 5.26
N LYS A 125 -15.26 -11.94 6.48
CA LYS A 125 -14.62 -12.94 7.35
C LYS A 125 -14.39 -14.29 6.66
N ALA A 126 -15.37 -14.80 5.91
CA ALA A 126 -15.25 -16.09 5.22
C ALA A 126 -14.13 -16.07 4.17
N THR A 127 -14.04 -15.00 3.37
CA THR A 127 -13.01 -14.90 2.32
C THR A 127 -11.62 -14.64 2.92
N ILE A 128 -11.54 -13.92 4.05
CA ILE A 128 -10.30 -13.73 4.80
C ILE A 128 -9.81 -15.06 5.37
N GLN A 129 -10.69 -15.90 5.95
CA GLN A 129 -10.30 -17.23 6.42
C GLN A 129 -9.79 -18.11 5.27
N THR A 130 -10.37 -18.01 4.07
CA THR A 130 -9.85 -18.68 2.88
C THR A 130 -8.44 -18.17 2.52
N PHE A 131 -8.23 -16.86 2.57
CA PHE A 131 -6.91 -16.25 2.35
C PHE A 131 -5.87 -16.73 3.38
N GLU A 132 -6.20 -16.70 4.67
CA GLU A 132 -5.31 -17.12 5.75
C GLU A 132 -4.92 -18.61 5.62
N LYS A 133 -5.87 -19.47 5.24
CA LYS A 133 -5.61 -20.88 4.91
C LYS A 133 -4.70 -21.04 3.70
N ALA A 134 -4.95 -20.29 2.62
CA ALA A 134 -4.11 -20.32 1.43
C ALA A 134 -2.67 -19.85 1.73
N TYR A 135 -2.53 -18.81 2.56
CA TYR A 135 -1.23 -18.32 3.02
C TYR A 135 -0.50 -19.37 3.86
N LEU A 136 -1.20 -19.99 4.81
CA LEU A 136 -0.65 -21.08 5.62
C LEU A 136 -0.18 -22.25 4.75
N LEU A 137 -0.96 -22.66 3.75
CA LEU A 137 -0.57 -23.76 2.85
C LEU A 137 0.63 -23.40 1.98
N THR A 138 0.73 -22.14 1.53
CA THR A 138 1.81 -21.69 0.65
C THR A 138 3.13 -21.50 1.39
N TYR A 139 3.08 -20.88 2.57
CA TYR A 139 4.26 -20.43 3.31
C TYR A 139 4.52 -21.19 4.61
N ASN A 140 3.63 -22.11 5.00
CA ASN A 140 3.62 -22.75 6.32
C ASN A 140 3.65 -21.74 7.49
N ARG A 141 2.97 -20.60 7.32
CA ARG A 141 2.92 -19.51 8.32
C ARG A 141 1.49 -19.02 8.52
N LYS A 142 1.08 -18.89 9.78
CA LYS A 142 -0.20 -18.25 10.13
C LYS A 142 -0.07 -16.73 10.01
N VAL A 143 -1.09 -16.09 9.49
CA VAL A 143 -1.17 -14.63 9.33
C VAL A 143 -2.56 -14.14 9.69
N THR A 144 -2.63 -12.85 9.96
CA THR A 144 -3.84 -12.05 10.19
C THR A 144 -3.75 -10.77 9.36
N ILE A 145 -4.85 -10.06 9.20
CA ILE A 145 -4.88 -8.77 8.49
C ILE A 145 -3.89 -7.74 9.06
N ASN A 146 -3.60 -7.79 10.36
CA ASN A 146 -2.70 -6.85 11.03
C ASN A 146 -1.22 -7.03 10.66
N ASP A 147 -0.88 -8.18 10.07
CA ASP A 147 0.49 -8.47 9.63
C ASP A 147 0.83 -7.79 8.30
N PHE A 148 -0.18 -7.31 7.57
CA PHE A 148 -0.04 -6.56 6.32
C PHE A 148 -0.02 -5.05 6.57
N PHE A 149 0.06 -4.27 5.50
CA PHE A 149 0.02 -2.81 5.45
C PHE A 149 1.19 -2.11 6.13
N LYS A 150 2.36 -2.77 6.15
CA LYS A 150 3.60 -2.17 6.67
C LYS A 150 4.32 -1.42 5.56
N THR A 151 4.39 -0.10 5.69
CA THR A 151 5.03 0.82 4.73
C THR A 151 6.36 1.38 5.22
N ASN A 152 6.76 1.08 6.46
CA ASN A 152 7.95 1.63 7.10
C ASN A 152 9.21 0.78 6.89
N ILE A 153 9.09 -0.31 6.14
CA ILE A 153 10.21 -1.19 5.81
C ILE A 153 10.66 -0.86 4.40
N VAL A 154 11.97 -0.72 4.23
CA VAL A 154 12.62 -0.40 2.96
C VAL A 154 13.69 -1.44 2.70
N TYR A 155 13.72 -1.98 1.50
CA TYR A 155 14.78 -2.88 1.04
C TYR A 155 15.99 -2.10 0.53
N GLY A 156 17.16 -2.41 1.06
CA GLY A 156 18.42 -1.77 0.71
C GLY A 156 19.44 -1.94 1.83
N TYR A 157 20.73 -1.93 1.50
CA TYR A 157 21.77 -2.15 2.52
C TYR A 157 22.04 -0.90 3.36
N SER A 158 22.13 0.26 2.70
CA SER A 158 22.43 1.57 3.29
C SER A 158 21.53 2.62 2.64
N CYS A 159 20.78 3.36 3.45
CA CYS A 159 19.87 4.40 2.98
C CYS A 159 20.17 5.78 3.59
N GLY A 160 19.78 6.83 2.87
CA GLY A 160 19.87 8.22 3.31
C GLY A 160 21.25 8.85 3.15
N TYR A 161 21.36 10.14 3.51
CA TYR A 161 22.57 10.96 3.31
C TYR A 161 23.83 10.36 3.96
N ALA A 162 23.67 9.79 5.15
CA ALA A 162 24.77 9.17 5.89
C ALA A 162 25.02 7.70 5.49
N GLY A 163 24.27 7.14 4.54
CA GLY A 163 24.35 5.72 4.18
C GLY A 163 24.06 4.79 5.35
N THR A 164 23.15 5.21 6.25
CA THR A 164 22.82 4.45 7.46
C THR A 164 22.26 3.09 7.06
N LYS A 165 22.85 2.03 7.63
CA LYS A 165 22.38 0.68 7.35
C LYS A 165 20.92 0.53 7.78
N THR A 166 20.12 -0.11 6.95
CA THR A 166 18.73 -0.41 7.30
C THR A 166 18.69 -1.43 8.42
N GLU A 167 17.65 -1.38 9.26
CA GLU A 167 17.44 -2.36 10.34
C GLU A 167 17.46 -3.80 9.80
N TYR A 168 16.73 -4.05 8.70
CA TYR A 168 16.68 -5.38 8.09
C TYR A 168 17.95 -5.75 7.33
N GLY A 169 18.69 -4.79 6.77
CA GLY A 169 20.01 -5.03 6.19
C GLY A 169 21.03 -5.48 7.25
N ILE A 170 21.03 -4.85 8.42
CA ILE A 170 21.88 -5.27 9.56
C ILE A 170 21.49 -6.69 10.01
N LYS A 171 20.19 -6.94 10.21
CA LYS A 171 19.68 -8.26 10.61
C LYS A 171 20.05 -9.32 9.57
N GLN A 172 19.86 -9.05 8.28
CA GLN A 172 20.20 -9.98 7.19
C GLN A 172 21.68 -10.36 7.22
N SER A 173 22.58 -9.39 7.33
CA SER A 173 24.03 -9.66 7.41
C SER A 173 24.36 -10.60 8.57
N LYS A 174 23.75 -10.38 9.74
CA LYS A 174 23.94 -11.26 10.90
C LYS A 174 23.41 -12.67 10.66
N LEU A 175 22.27 -12.83 9.99
CA LEU A 175 21.75 -14.15 9.64
C LEU A 175 22.65 -14.90 8.66
N ILE A 176 23.23 -14.19 7.68
CA ILE A 176 24.18 -14.77 6.72
C ILE A 176 25.47 -15.20 7.43
N GLU A 177 26.04 -14.31 8.26
CA GLU A 177 27.27 -14.59 9.04
C GLU A 177 27.11 -15.83 9.92
N LEU A 178 25.97 -15.93 10.60
CA LEU A 178 25.65 -17.07 11.48
C LEU A 178 25.12 -18.29 10.71
N LYS A 179 25.00 -18.23 9.38
CA LYS A 179 24.35 -19.24 8.53
C LYS A 179 22.97 -19.69 9.07
N ASN A 180 22.22 -18.76 9.66
CA ASN A 180 20.90 -19.01 10.24
C ASN A 180 19.84 -19.09 9.13
N THR A 181 19.81 -20.24 8.46
CA THR A 181 18.92 -20.52 7.33
C THR A 181 17.46 -20.71 7.77
N GLU A 182 17.22 -21.10 9.02
CA GLU A 182 15.86 -21.22 9.56
C GLU A 182 15.17 -19.86 9.64
N GLU A 183 15.83 -18.84 10.20
CA GLU A 183 15.27 -17.49 10.28
C GLU A 183 15.12 -16.85 8.90
N LEU A 184 16.07 -17.06 7.98
CA LEU A 184 15.92 -16.62 6.59
C LEU A 184 14.73 -17.30 5.91
N GLU A 185 14.46 -18.56 6.20
CA GLU A 185 13.27 -19.26 5.70
C GLU A 185 11.97 -18.66 6.28
N GLN A 186 11.97 -18.27 7.56
CA GLN A 186 10.85 -17.52 8.15
C GLN A 186 10.64 -16.16 7.46
N TRP A 187 11.72 -15.52 6.98
CA TRP A 187 11.63 -14.28 6.21
C TRP A 187 11.08 -14.51 4.80
N LEU A 188 11.39 -15.63 4.12
CA LEU A 188 10.72 -16.00 2.87
C LEU A 188 9.20 -16.12 3.07
N ALA A 189 8.75 -16.57 4.23
CA ALA A 189 7.35 -16.69 4.60
C ALA A 189 6.71 -15.37 5.11
N SER A 190 7.47 -14.26 5.18
CA SER A 190 6.97 -12.99 5.72
C SER A 190 5.83 -12.40 4.89
N PRO A 191 4.79 -11.81 5.51
CA PRO A 191 3.72 -11.10 4.81
C PRO A 191 4.17 -9.76 4.21
N ILE A 192 5.42 -9.36 4.46
CA ILE A 192 6.01 -8.10 4.03
C ILE A 192 7.01 -8.41 2.90
N PRO A 193 6.70 -8.07 1.65
CA PRO A 193 7.56 -8.33 0.49
C PRO A 193 8.98 -7.78 0.60
N GLU A 194 9.23 -6.64 1.26
CA GLU A 194 10.59 -6.14 1.49
C GLU A 194 11.44 -7.16 2.28
N ILE A 195 10.86 -7.77 3.33
CA ILE A 195 11.53 -8.81 4.13
C ILE A 195 11.78 -10.07 3.28
N GLN A 196 10.82 -10.43 2.42
CA GLN A 196 10.99 -11.56 1.50
C GLN A 196 12.14 -11.34 0.53
N VAL A 197 12.29 -10.12 -0.01
CA VAL A 197 13.41 -9.79 -0.90
C VAL A 197 14.76 -9.80 -0.15
N TYR A 198 14.80 -9.33 1.12
CA TYR A 198 15.97 -9.58 1.97
C TYR A 198 16.27 -11.07 2.14
N ALA A 199 15.26 -11.93 2.32
CA ALA A 199 15.49 -13.36 2.44
C ALA A 199 16.08 -13.96 1.16
N VAL A 200 15.53 -13.61 -0.01
CA VAL A 200 16.05 -14.03 -1.32
C VAL A 200 17.52 -13.62 -1.48
N ALA A 201 17.84 -12.34 -1.26
CA ALA A 201 19.22 -11.87 -1.32
C ALA A 201 20.14 -12.57 -0.29
N GLY A 202 19.60 -12.93 0.88
CA GLY A 202 20.34 -13.63 1.92
C GLY A 202 20.70 -15.06 1.53
N PHE A 203 19.72 -15.82 1.01
CA PHE A 203 19.98 -17.15 0.48
C PHE A 203 20.92 -17.14 -0.73
N TYR A 204 20.87 -16.11 -1.57
CA TYR A 204 21.80 -15.97 -2.69
C TYR A 204 23.25 -15.80 -2.21
N LYS A 205 23.48 -14.94 -1.22
CA LYS A 205 24.80 -14.78 -0.59
C LYS A 205 25.28 -16.06 0.07
N LEU A 206 24.41 -16.79 0.77
CA LEU A 206 24.76 -18.10 1.34
C LEU A 206 25.10 -19.12 0.26
N LYS A 207 24.38 -19.13 -0.87
CA LYS A 207 24.68 -19.97 -2.03
C LYS A 207 26.08 -19.70 -2.58
N GLN A 208 26.45 -18.42 -2.71
CA GLN A 208 27.81 -18.03 -3.10
C GLN A 208 28.89 -18.50 -2.11
N GLN A 209 28.51 -18.78 -0.86
CA GLN A 209 29.37 -19.34 0.18
C GLN A 209 29.30 -20.88 0.28
N GLY A 210 28.69 -21.54 -0.71
CA GLY A 210 28.61 -23.01 -0.80
C GLY A 210 27.41 -23.65 -0.12
N TYR A 211 26.49 -22.86 0.48
CA TYR A 211 25.22 -23.41 0.96
C TYR A 211 24.34 -23.84 -0.23
N GLN A 212 23.63 -24.96 -0.09
CA GLN A 212 22.67 -25.42 -1.10
C GLN A 212 21.25 -25.25 -0.55
N PRO A 213 20.46 -24.29 -1.07
CA PRO A 213 19.08 -24.12 -0.64
C PRO A 213 18.26 -25.39 -0.87
N THR A 214 17.38 -25.71 0.08
CA THR A 214 16.51 -26.88 -0.02
C THR A 214 15.47 -26.70 -1.13
N PRO A 215 14.84 -27.78 -1.64
CA PRO A 215 13.76 -27.66 -2.63
C PRO A 215 12.62 -26.75 -2.18
N LYS A 216 12.30 -26.74 -0.87
CA LYS A 216 11.31 -25.84 -0.27
C LYS A 216 11.75 -24.37 -0.34
N GLN A 217 13.01 -24.09 -0.02
CA GLN A 217 13.53 -22.72 -0.10
C GLN A 217 13.55 -22.23 -1.54
N LEU A 218 14.01 -23.07 -2.47
CA LEU A 218 14.00 -22.75 -3.91
C LEU A 218 12.59 -22.47 -4.44
N SER A 219 11.59 -23.25 -4.02
CA SER A 219 10.20 -23.01 -4.46
C SER A 219 9.65 -21.69 -3.92
N LEU A 220 9.92 -21.34 -2.67
CA LEU A 220 9.55 -20.05 -2.09
C LEU A 220 10.29 -18.89 -2.75
N ILE A 221 11.60 -19.02 -3.00
CA ILE A 221 12.40 -18.02 -3.71
C ILE A 221 11.81 -17.78 -5.10
N LYS A 222 11.54 -18.84 -5.87
CA LYS A 222 10.91 -18.73 -7.20
C LYS A 222 9.55 -18.05 -7.12
N LEU A 223 8.73 -18.40 -6.14
CA LEU A 223 7.44 -17.76 -5.90
C LEU A 223 7.61 -16.25 -5.67
N ILE A 224 8.53 -15.84 -4.79
CA ILE A 224 8.79 -14.43 -4.47
C ILE A 224 9.31 -13.68 -5.70
N LYS A 225 10.31 -14.23 -6.41
CA LYS A 225 10.84 -13.64 -7.66
C LYS A 225 9.77 -13.45 -8.73
N SER A 226 8.70 -14.26 -8.71
CA SER A 226 7.60 -14.17 -9.67
C SER A 226 6.51 -13.15 -9.31
N LYS A 227 6.53 -12.59 -8.09
CA LYS A 227 5.48 -11.70 -7.61
C LYS A 227 5.40 -10.41 -8.42
N LYS A 228 4.16 -9.94 -8.64
CA LYS A 228 3.88 -8.65 -9.27
C LYS A 228 3.81 -7.51 -8.26
N GLY A 229 4.14 -6.31 -8.73
CA GLY A 229 4.02 -5.08 -7.98
C GLY A 229 5.31 -4.69 -7.28
N THR A 230 5.23 -3.60 -6.52
CA THR A 230 6.42 -2.89 -6.07
C THR A 230 6.71 -3.08 -4.59
N ILE A 231 7.98 -2.97 -4.24
CA ILE A 231 8.47 -2.78 -2.87
C ILE A 231 9.10 -1.41 -2.70
N ASN A 232 9.19 -0.93 -1.46
CA ASN A 232 9.98 0.26 -1.16
C ASN A 232 11.45 -0.12 -1.13
N THR A 233 12.27 0.54 -1.94
CA THR A 233 13.71 0.32 -2.01
C THR A 233 14.49 1.59 -1.71
N CYS A 234 15.77 1.42 -1.40
CA CYS A 234 16.73 2.52 -1.37
C CYS A 234 18.03 2.17 -2.07
N HIS A 235 18.60 3.16 -2.74
CA HIS A 235 19.91 3.10 -3.37
C HIS A 235 20.71 4.32 -2.90
N GLY A 236 21.40 4.18 -1.77
CA GLY A 236 22.07 5.29 -1.11
C GLY A 236 21.06 6.33 -0.62
N CYS A 237 21.13 7.56 -1.13
CA CYS A 237 20.26 8.66 -0.67
C CYS A 237 18.85 8.62 -1.28
N ILE A 238 18.61 7.78 -2.28
CA ILE A 238 17.38 7.78 -3.08
C ILE A 238 16.45 6.69 -2.55
N TYR A 239 15.23 7.09 -2.17
CA TYR A 239 14.13 6.19 -1.85
C TYR A 239 13.18 6.13 -3.05
N MET A 240 12.82 4.92 -3.46
CA MET A 240 11.92 4.73 -4.59
C MET A 240 11.08 3.46 -4.43
N ARG A 241 10.15 3.26 -5.36
CA ARG A 241 9.45 2.00 -5.51
C ARG A 241 10.05 1.26 -6.69
N GLU A 242 10.28 -0.03 -6.51
CA GLU A 242 10.87 -0.90 -7.52
C GLU A 242 10.03 -2.18 -7.63
N GLU A 243 9.86 -2.68 -8.84
CA GLU A 243 9.19 -3.96 -9.08
C GLU A 243 9.97 -5.09 -8.39
N ILE A 244 9.25 -5.99 -7.70
CA ILE A 244 9.88 -7.12 -7.00
C ILE A 244 10.74 -7.97 -7.94
N GLN A 245 10.29 -8.14 -9.19
CA GLN A 245 11.00 -8.89 -10.22
C GLN A 245 12.36 -8.25 -10.54
N PHE A 246 12.40 -6.92 -10.68
CA PHE A 246 13.64 -6.19 -10.96
C PHE A 246 14.57 -6.22 -9.75
N ALA A 247 14.04 -5.97 -8.54
CA ALA A 247 14.81 -6.01 -7.29
C ALA A 247 15.44 -7.39 -6.99
N THR A 248 14.98 -8.45 -7.66
CA THR A 248 15.46 -9.83 -7.47
C THR A 248 16.10 -10.44 -8.73
N GLN A 249 16.20 -9.69 -9.82
CA GLN A 249 16.60 -10.23 -11.12
C GLN A 249 18.02 -10.81 -11.11
N ASP A 250 18.96 -10.19 -10.39
CA ASP A 250 20.38 -10.57 -10.37
C ASP A 250 20.69 -11.77 -9.44
N PHE A 251 19.70 -12.31 -8.75
CA PHE A 251 19.87 -13.42 -7.82
C PHE A 251 19.64 -14.76 -8.51
N GLU A 252 20.70 -15.32 -9.09
CA GLU A 252 20.65 -16.57 -9.86
C GLU A 252 20.76 -17.81 -8.94
N PHE A 253 19.68 -18.60 -8.88
CA PHE A 253 19.52 -19.79 -8.02
C PHE A 253 19.56 -21.09 -8.80
#